data_AF-A0A542E4P5-F1
#
_entry.id   AF-A0A542E4P5-F1
#
_cell.length_a   1.000
_cell.length_b   1.000
_cell.length_c   1.000
_cell.angle_alpha   90.00
_cell.angle_beta   90.00
_cell.angle_gamma   90.00
#
_symmetry.space_group_name_H-M   'P 1'
#
loop_
_entity.id
_entity.type
_entity.pdbx_description
1 polymer ?
#
loop_
_entity_poly.entity_id
_entity_poly.type
_entity_poly.pdbx_seq_one_letter_code
_entity_poly.pdbx_strand_id
1 'polypeptide(L)'
;MDSRTTSLVDVVAALVCVATGVVALVGHARWRARHAAQVPRPGRLSEVTRVLRRGDRLTPEQRPLAVAVVEQGALTALTMAGLLVLCAAQIAYAARQPDGGLLLVLFAAAASIALSALVTIGRQTLVARRQGVRPERLW
;
A
#
# COMPACT_ATOMS: atom_id res chain seq x y z
N MET A 1 4.18 -31.08 17.69
CA MET A 1 4.54 -29.84 16.98
C MET A 1 5.27 -28.95 17.96
N ASP A 2 6.56 -28.76 17.75
CA ASP A 2 7.48 -28.15 18.73
C ASP A 2 7.23 -26.66 18.94
N SER A 3 7.14 -26.25 20.21
CA SER A 3 6.98 -24.86 20.67
C SER A 3 8.02 -23.88 20.10
N ARG A 4 9.16 -24.38 19.61
CA ARG A 4 10.21 -23.58 18.95
C ARG A 4 9.84 -23.08 17.55
N THR A 5 8.96 -23.77 16.84
CA THR A 5 8.55 -23.37 15.48
C THR A 5 7.55 -22.20 15.51
N THR A 6 6.71 -22.15 16.53
CA THR A 6 5.77 -21.05 16.78
C THR A 6 6.50 -19.73 17.06
N SER A 7 7.55 -19.77 17.89
CA SER A 7 8.29 -18.54 18.24
C SER A 7 9.05 -17.93 17.05
N LEU A 8 9.56 -18.75 16.13
CA LEU A 8 10.24 -18.26 14.92
C LEU A 8 9.27 -17.58 13.95
N VAL A 9 8.08 -18.14 13.76
CA VAL A 9 7.05 -17.51 12.90
C VAL A 9 6.61 -16.17 13.48
N ASP A 10 6.41 -16.08 14.79
CA ASP A 10 6.03 -14.83 15.47
C ASP A 10 7.15 -13.78 15.39
N VAL A 11 8.41 -14.18 15.57
CA VAL A 11 9.57 -13.28 15.44
C VAL A 11 9.72 -12.78 14.00
N VAL A 12 9.60 -13.66 13.01
CA VAL A 12 9.67 -13.26 11.58
C VAL A 12 8.50 -12.34 11.23
N ALA A 13 7.28 -12.65 11.67
CA ALA A 13 6.11 -11.81 11.48
C ALA A 13 6.29 -10.42 12.11
N ALA A 14 6.82 -10.35 13.33
CA ALA A 14 7.12 -9.09 14.02
C ALA A 14 8.19 -8.27 13.27
N LEU A 15 9.26 -8.92 12.79
CA LEU A 15 10.30 -8.25 12.00
C LEU A 15 9.75 -7.70 10.68
N VAL A 16 8.91 -8.47 9.97
CA VAL A 16 8.26 -8.02 8.73
C VAL A 16 7.32 -6.84 9.00
N CYS A 17 6.55 -6.88 10.09
CA CYS A 17 5.70 -5.77 10.52
C CYS A 17 6.51 -4.50 10.78
N VAL A 18 7.58 -4.60 11.57
CA VAL A 18 8.43 -3.45 11.91
C VAL A 18 9.12 -2.92 10.66
N ALA A 19 9.69 -3.78 9.82
CA ALA A 19 10.34 -3.37 8.58
C ALA A 19 9.34 -2.67 7.63
N THR A 20 8.14 -3.22 7.47
CA THR A 20 7.08 -2.62 6.63
C THR A 20 6.64 -1.26 7.19
N GLY A 21 6.47 -1.15 8.51
CA GLY A 21 6.12 0.10 9.18
C GLY A 21 7.20 1.17 9.03
N VAL A 22 8.47 0.82 9.21
CA VAL A 22 9.61 1.73 9.03
C VAL A 22 9.71 2.20 7.58
N VAL A 23 9.61 1.30 6.61
CA VAL A 23 9.62 1.65 5.18
C VAL A 23 8.46 2.57 4.83
N ALA A 24 7.25 2.29 5.34
CA ALA A 24 6.10 3.15 5.14
C ALA A 24 6.30 4.55 5.74
N LEU A 25 6.81 4.63 6.98
CA LEU A 25 7.02 5.90 7.68
C LEU A 25 8.11 6.75 7.01
N VAL A 26 9.26 6.15 6.71
CA VAL A 26 10.38 6.83 6.03
C VAL A 26 10.00 7.22 4.61
N GLY A 27 9.34 6.32 3.88
CA GLY A 27 8.86 6.58 2.53
C GLY A 27 7.85 7.73 2.51
N HIS A 28 6.89 7.74 3.45
CA HIS A 28 5.91 8.80 3.55
C HIS A 28 6.53 10.14 3.99
N ALA A 29 7.51 10.13 4.90
CA ALA A 29 8.24 11.34 5.29
C ALA A 29 9.03 11.93 4.11
N ARG A 30 9.74 11.09 3.34
CA ARG A 30 10.46 11.52 2.13
C ARG A 30 9.51 12.05 1.06
N TRP A 31 8.39 11.36 0.85
CA TRP A 31 7.35 11.82 -0.07
C TRP A 31 6.81 13.20 0.34
N ARG A 32 6.48 13.39 1.62
CA ARG A 32 6.04 14.71 2.11
C ARG A 32 7.09 15.79 1.91
N ALA A 33 8.37 15.47 2.14
CA ALA A 33 9.45 16.42 1.92
C ALA A 33 9.56 16.83 0.44
N ARG A 34 9.49 15.87 -0.50
CA ARG A 34 9.53 16.15 -1.95
C ARG A 34 8.31 16.92 -2.44
N HIS A 35 7.14 16.66 -1.87
CA HIS A 35 5.88 17.28 -2.27
C HIS A 35 5.39 18.36 -1.30
N ALA A 36 6.26 18.88 -0.43
CA ALA A 36 5.90 19.83 0.62
C ALA A 36 5.24 21.13 0.07
N ALA A 37 5.53 21.50 -1.18
CA ALA A 37 4.89 22.64 -1.85
C ALA A 37 3.48 22.34 -2.39
N GLN A 38 3.15 21.06 -2.60
CA GLN A 38 1.91 20.58 -3.25
C GLN A 38 0.90 20.03 -2.23
N VAL A 39 1.40 19.41 -1.15
CA VAL A 39 0.65 18.85 -0.02
C VAL A 39 -0.14 19.87 0.85
N PRO A 40 0.21 21.17 0.97
CA PRO A 40 -0.54 22.13 1.80
C PRO A 40 -1.98 22.36 1.32
N ARG A 41 -2.32 21.88 0.12
CA ARG A 41 -3.66 21.98 -0.47
C ARG A 41 -4.29 20.58 -0.56
N PRO A 42 -4.73 19.96 0.57
CA PRO A 42 -5.27 18.59 0.59
C PRO A 42 -6.44 18.39 -0.38
N GLY A 43 -7.22 19.44 -0.66
CA GLY A 43 -8.28 19.42 -1.66
C GLY A 43 -7.79 19.05 -3.07
N ARG A 44 -6.61 19.54 -3.49
CA ARG A 44 -6.08 19.34 -4.85
C ARG A 44 -5.64 17.91 -5.11
N LEU A 45 -5.03 17.24 -4.12
CA LEU A 45 -4.66 15.83 -4.25
C LEU A 45 -5.91 14.94 -4.37
N SER A 46 -6.95 15.23 -3.59
CA SER A 46 -8.22 14.49 -3.66
C SER A 46 -8.92 14.64 -5.01
N GLU A 47 -8.86 15.84 -5.60
CA GLU A 47 -9.41 16.13 -6.92
C GLU A 47 -8.68 15.34 -8.02
N VAL A 48 -7.35 15.39 -8.04
CA VAL A 48 -6.54 14.64 -8.99
C VAL A 48 -6.71 13.13 -8.82
N THR A 49 -6.88 12.65 -7.59
CA THR A 49 -7.20 11.24 -7.31
C THR A 49 -8.55 10.84 -7.93
N ARG A 50 -9.56 11.72 -7.90
CA ARG A 50 -10.85 11.49 -8.57
C ARG A 50 -10.70 11.49 -10.09
N VAL A 51 -9.95 12.43 -10.66
CA VAL A 51 -9.64 12.51 -12.11
C VAL A 51 -8.98 11.21 -12.58
N LEU A 52 -7.93 10.76 -11.88
CA LEU A 52 -7.25 9.50 -12.18
C LEU A 52 -8.15 8.27 -12.03
N ARG A 53 -9.07 8.28 -11.05
CA ARG A 53 -10.03 7.17 -10.85
C ARG A 53 -11.07 7.11 -11.96
N ARG A 54 -11.56 8.26 -12.43
CA ARG A 54 -12.52 8.37 -13.55
C ARG A 54 -11.88 8.12 -14.90
N GLY A 55 -10.57 8.33 -15.03
CA GLY A 55 -9.86 8.24 -16.30
C GLY A 55 -9.90 9.53 -17.13
N ASP A 56 -10.32 10.63 -16.50
CA ASP A 56 -10.41 11.95 -17.12
C ASP A 56 -9.01 12.46 -17.50
N ARG A 57 -8.92 13.31 -18.52
CA ARG A 57 -7.64 13.89 -18.95
C ARG A 57 -7.11 14.86 -17.90
N LEU A 58 -5.85 14.67 -17.51
CA LEU A 58 -5.12 15.60 -16.65
C LEU A 58 -4.77 16.89 -17.39
N THR A 59 -5.04 18.03 -16.75
CA THR A 59 -4.51 19.32 -17.21
C THR A 59 -3.00 19.43 -16.95
N PRO A 60 -2.27 20.33 -17.64
CA PRO A 60 -0.84 20.54 -17.39
C PRO A 60 -0.53 20.86 -15.91
N GLU A 61 -1.40 21.63 -15.25
CA GLU A 61 -1.26 21.98 -13.84
C GLU A 61 -1.50 20.79 -12.89
N GLN A 62 -2.28 19.78 -13.32
CA GLN A 62 -2.58 18.59 -12.53
C GLN A 62 -1.49 17.50 -12.66
N ARG A 63 -0.63 17.56 -13.67
CA ARG A 63 0.47 16.58 -13.86
C ARG A 63 1.40 16.44 -12.65
N PRO A 64 1.94 17.50 -12.03
CA PRO A 64 2.81 17.36 -10.86
C PRO A 64 2.06 16.75 -9.66
N LEU A 65 0.78 17.08 -9.49
CA LEU A 65 -0.08 16.49 -8.47
C LEU A 65 -0.36 15.01 -8.76
N ALA A 66 -0.50 14.63 -10.03
CA ALA A 66 -0.69 13.25 -10.44
C ALA A 66 0.56 12.40 -10.17
N VAL A 67 1.77 12.97 -10.34
CA VAL A 67 3.02 12.32 -9.90
C VAL A 67 2.97 12.07 -8.39
N ALA A 68 2.61 13.08 -7.60
CA ALA A 68 2.50 12.94 -6.15
C ALA A 68 1.50 11.85 -5.73
N VAL A 69 0.33 11.79 -6.36
CA VAL A 69 -0.70 10.75 -6.11
C VAL A 69 -0.19 9.36 -6.48
N VAL A 70 0.50 9.22 -7.61
CA VAL A 70 1.06 7.93 -8.05
C VAL A 70 2.17 7.47 -7.11
N GLU A 71 3.07 8.35 -6.69
CA GLU A 71 4.12 8.00 -5.72
C GLU A 71 3.55 7.62 -4.35
N GLN A 72 2.55 8.36 -3.87
CA GLN A 72 1.84 8.02 -2.64
C GLN A 72 1.13 6.67 -2.75
N GLY A 73 0.51 6.40 -3.91
CA GLY A 73 -0.09 5.11 -4.22
C GLY A 73 0.94 3.98 -4.20
N ALA A 74 2.11 4.18 -4.79
CA ALA A 74 3.19 3.19 -4.79
C ALA A 74 3.68 2.86 -3.37
N LEU A 75 3.85 3.86 -2.52
CA LEU A 75 4.18 3.66 -1.10
C LEU A 75 3.11 2.85 -0.37
N THR A 76 1.84 3.20 -0.61
CA THR A 76 0.70 2.49 -0.03
C THR A 76 0.65 1.04 -0.52
N ALA A 77 0.95 0.80 -1.80
CA ALA A 77 1.00 -0.53 -2.38
C ALA A 77 2.09 -1.40 -1.74
N LEU A 78 3.27 -0.84 -1.46
CA LEU A 78 4.34 -1.55 -0.74
C LEU A 78 3.89 -1.94 0.67
N THR A 79 3.24 -1.04 1.40
CA THR A 79 2.69 -1.34 2.73
C THR A 79 1.62 -2.44 2.67
N MET A 80 0.71 -2.37 1.70
CA MET A 80 -0.33 -3.39 1.50
C MET A 80 0.25 -4.76 1.12
N ALA A 81 1.31 -4.80 0.31
CA ALA A 81 2.01 -6.03 -0.03
C ALA A 81 2.64 -6.68 1.21
N GLY A 82 3.26 -5.90 2.10
CA GLY A 82 3.78 -6.40 3.38
C GLY A 82 2.67 -6.94 4.30
N LEU A 83 1.54 -6.24 4.38
CA LEU A 83 0.35 -6.71 5.11
C LEU A 83 -0.21 -8.02 4.54
N LEU A 84 -0.20 -8.19 3.22
CA LEU A 84 -0.66 -9.43 2.58
C LEU A 84 0.22 -10.62 2.93
N VAL A 85 1.54 -10.44 2.93
CA VAL A 85 2.50 -11.49 3.34
C VAL A 85 2.22 -11.89 4.79
N LEU A 86 2.00 -10.92 5.67
CA LEU A 86 1.64 -11.18 7.07
C LEU A 86 0.30 -11.94 7.18
N CYS A 87 -0.74 -11.47 6.48
CA CYS A 87 -2.05 -12.12 6.50
C CYS A 87 -1.94 -13.58 6.00
N ALA A 88 -1.18 -13.82 4.93
CA ALA A 88 -0.96 -15.17 4.41
C ALA A 88 -0.25 -16.08 5.43
N ALA A 89 0.77 -15.58 6.12
CA ALA A 89 1.45 -16.33 7.18
C ALA A 89 0.52 -16.67 8.35
N GLN A 90 -0.31 -15.72 8.77
CA GLN A 90 -1.26 -15.91 9.86
C GLN A 90 -2.45 -16.82 9.49
N ILE A 91 -2.92 -16.76 8.24
CA ILE A 91 -3.91 -17.69 7.68
C ILE A 91 -3.36 -19.13 7.71
N ALA A 92 -2.12 -19.33 7.24
CA ALA A 92 -1.48 -20.64 7.23
C ALA A 92 -1.26 -21.19 8.65
N TYR A 93 -0.99 -20.31 9.61
CA TYR A 93 -0.88 -20.66 11.03
C TYR A 93 -2.24 -21.01 11.66
N ALA A 94 -3.24 -20.14 11.49
CA ALA A 94 -4.58 -20.34 12.03
C ALA A 94 -5.26 -21.60 11.45
N ALA A 95 -5.02 -21.94 10.19
CA ALA A 95 -5.51 -23.16 9.56
C ALA A 95 -4.97 -24.46 10.20
N ARG A 96 -3.88 -24.38 10.98
CA ARG A 96 -3.32 -25.52 11.72
C ARG A 96 -3.86 -25.64 13.14
N GLN A 97 -4.70 -24.72 13.59
CA GLN A 97 -5.29 -24.74 14.93
C GLN A 97 -6.75 -25.23 14.89
N PRO A 98 -7.17 -26.06 15.87
CA PRO A 98 -8.54 -26.57 15.93
C PRO A 98 -9.61 -25.48 16.10
N ASP A 99 -9.26 -24.35 16.73
CA ASP A 99 -10.18 -23.21 16.99
C ASP A 99 -9.84 -21.95 16.17
N GLY A 100 -9.00 -22.07 15.15
CA GLY A 100 -8.47 -20.92 14.38
C GLY A 100 -9.45 -20.23 13.43
N GLY A 101 -10.72 -20.67 13.38
CA GLY A 101 -11.70 -20.25 12.36
C GLY A 101 -11.95 -18.75 12.31
N LEU A 102 -12.09 -18.08 13.48
CA LEU A 102 -12.32 -16.63 13.54
C LEU A 102 -11.11 -15.83 13.00
N LEU A 103 -9.89 -16.25 13.38
CA LEU A 103 -8.66 -15.61 12.92
C LEU A 103 -8.49 -15.76 11.41
N LEU A 104 -8.79 -16.94 10.88
CA LEU A 104 -8.82 -17.21 9.44
C LEU A 104 -9.71 -16.22 8.67
N VAL A 105 -10.95 -16.01 9.15
CA VAL A 105 -11.90 -15.07 8.53
C VAL A 105 -11.38 -13.63 8.59
N LEU A 106 -10.84 -13.19 9.73
CA LEU A 106 -10.33 -11.84 9.90
C LEU A 106 -9.13 -11.55 8.98
N PHE A 107 -8.16 -12.47 8.92
CA PHE A 107 -6.99 -12.30 8.06
C PHE A 107 -7.34 -12.42 6.57
N ALA A 108 -8.30 -13.27 6.21
CA ALA A 108 -8.80 -13.34 4.83
C ALA A 108 -9.50 -12.05 4.42
N ALA A 109 -10.31 -11.45 5.30
CA ALA A 109 -10.96 -10.16 5.06
C ALA A 109 -9.93 -9.03 4.90
N ALA A 110 -8.93 -8.97 5.78
CA ALA A 110 -7.85 -7.99 5.69
C ALA A 110 -7.06 -8.13 4.38
N ALA A 111 -6.76 -9.37 3.96
CA ALA A 111 -6.11 -9.64 2.69
C ALA A 111 -6.97 -9.20 1.49
N SER A 112 -8.29 -9.44 1.53
CA SER A 112 -9.20 -8.99 0.49
C SER A 112 -9.24 -7.45 0.36
N ILE A 113 -9.24 -6.74 1.49
CA ILE A 113 -9.19 -5.26 1.49
C ILE A 113 -7.87 -4.76 0.89
N ALA A 114 -6.74 -5.35 1.30
CA ALA A 114 -5.42 -4.98 0.80
C ALA A 114 -5.29 -5.25 -0.71
N LEU A 115 -5.79 -6.38 -1.21
CA LEU A 115 -5.83 -6.69 -2.65
C LEU A 115 -6.69 -5.69 -3.44
N SER A 116 -7.87 -5.34 -2.93
CA SER A 116 -8.75 -4.36 -3.56
C SER A 116 -8.08 -2.97 -3.65
N ALA A 117 -7.38 -2.56 -2.60
CA ALA A 117 -6.59 -1.33 -2.60
C ALA A 117 -5.47 -1.36 -3.65
N LEU A 118 -4.73 -2.48 -3.74
CA LEU A 118 -3.67 -2.67 -4.74
C LEU A 118 -4.18 -2.58 -6.17
N VAL A 119 -5.32 -3.20 -6.48
CA VAL A 119 -5.95 -3.13 -7.80
C VAL A 119 -6.32 -1.68 -8.14
N THR A 120 -6.87 -0.95 -7.17
CA THR A 120 -7.25 0.46 -7.35
C THR A 120 -6.04 1.34 -7.64
N ILE A 121 -4.96 1.19 -6.86
CA ILE A 121 -3.70 1.91 -7.05
C ILE A 121 -3.07 1.57 -8.41
N GLY A 122 -3.05 0.28 -8.76
CA GLY A 122 -2.52 -0.20 -10.04
C GLY A 122 -3.27 0.42 -11.22
N ARG A 123 -4.59 0.47 -11.16
CA ARG A 123 -5.42 1.11 -12.19
C ARG A 123 -5.13 2.61 -12.31
N GLN A 124 -5.06 3.34 -11.20
CA GLN A 124 -4.73 4.77 -11.23
C GLN A 124 -3.34 5.02 -11.82
N THR A 125 -2.36 4.19 -11.46
CA THR A 125 -0.99 4.26 -11.98
C THR A 125 -0.95 4.01 -13.50
N LEU A 126 -1.73 3.03 -13.99
CA LEU A 126 -1.84 2.75 -15.42
C LEU A 126 -2.49 3.91 -16.18
N VAL A 127 -3.56 4.50 -15.63
CA VAL A 127 -4.20 5.69 -16.21
C VAL A 127 -3.21 6.85 -16.28
N ALA A 128 -2.50 7.13 -15.18
CA ALA A 128 -1.50 8.19 -15.14
C ALA A 128 -0.40 7.97 -16.19
N ARG A 129 0.13 6.75 -16.31
CA ARG A 129 1.15 6.38 -17.31
C ARG A 129 0.66 6.57 -18.74
N ARG A 130 -0.59 6.19 -19.05
CA ARG A 130 -1.19 6.40 -20.37
C ARG A 130 -1.32 7.88 -20.73
N GLN A 131 -1.41 8.75 -19.73
CA GLN A 131 -1.49 10.20 -19.90
C GLN A 131 -0.11 10.90 -19.86
N GLY A 132 0.99 10.12 -19.90
CA GLY A 132 2.35 10.65 -19.94
C GLY A 132 2.94 11.01 -18.56
N VAL A 133 2.25 10.68 -17.47
CA VAL A 133 2.78 10.86 -16.11
C VAL A 133 3.73 9.70 -15.81
N ARG A 134 5.02 10.00 -15.69
CA ARG A 134 6.05 9.05 -15.23
C ARG A 134 6.65 9.59 -13.94
N PRO A 135 6.57 8.87 -12.81
CA PRO A 135 7.35 9.24 -11.63
C PRO A 135 8.83 9.11 -12.00
N GLU A 136 9.58 10.21 -11.91
CA GLU A 136 11.02 10.18 -12.09
C GLU A 136 11.66 9.48 -10.90
N ARG A 137 12.03 8.21 -11.08
CA ARG A 137 12.79 7.34 -10.17
C ARG A 137 12.31 7.33 -8.70
N LEU A 138 11.69 6.23 -8.31
CA LEU A 138 11.37 5.91 -6.90
C LEU A 138 12.60 5.49 -6.06
N TRP A 139 13.84 5.79 -6.49
CA TRP A 139 15.08 5.31 -5.87
C TRP A 139 16.15 6.40 -5.89
#